data_AF-A0A016SXK5-F1
#
_entry.id   AF-A0A016SXK5-F1
#
_cell.length_a   1.000
_cell.length_b   1.000
_cell.length_c   1.000
_cell.angle_alpha   90.00
_cell.angle_beta   90.00
_cell.angle_gamma   90.00
#
_symmetry.space_group_name_H-M   'P 1'
#
loop_
_entity.id
_entity.type
_entity.pdbx_description
1 polymer ?
#
loop_
_entity_poly.entity_id
_entity_poly.type
_entity_poly.pdbx_seq_one_letter_code
_entity_poly.pdbx_strand_id
1 'polypeptide(L)' 'MLSNGVVRVKWYRKESSKNIIAHAASAHPTAVKCAVIRNMLKTATDVFSGEIERQESLEEAFNILHNNG' A
#
# COMPACT_ATOMS: atom_id res chain seq x y z
N MET A 1 11.85 5.54 16.22
CA MET A 1 13.10 5.58 17.01
C MET A 1 14.25 5.25 16.08
N LEU A 2 15.27 6.11 16.00
CA LEU A 2 16.49 5.84 15.25
C LEU A 2 17.29 4.79 16.01
N SER A 3 17.28 3.54 15.53
CA SER A 3 18.20 2.52 16.02
C SER A 3 19.48 2.61 15.19
N ASN A 4 20.61 2.92 15.82
CA ASN A 4 21.95 2.78 15.22
C ASN A 4 22.20 3.63 13.96
N GLY A 5 21.52 4.78 13.80
CA GLY A 5 21.65 5.64 12.62
C GLY A 5 20.94 5.12 11.36
N VAL A 6 20.20 4.00 11.45
CA VAL A 6 19.40 3.45 10.36
C VAL A 6 17.96 3.97 10.49
N VAL A 7 17.51 4.73 9.50
CA VAL A 7 16.09 5.08 9.36
C VAL A 7 15.38 3.86 8.79
N ARG A 8 14.59 3.18 9.61
CA ARG A 8 13.66 2.15 9.14
C ARG A 8 12.37 2.81 8.64
N VAL A 9 12.16 2.74 7.34
CA VAL A 9 10.97 3.18 6.65
C VAL A 9 10.12 1.96 6.34
N LYS A 10 8.82 2.08 6.58
CA LYS A 10 7.81 1.10 6.19
C LYS A 10 6.61 1.82 5.61
N TRP A 11 5.86 1.16 4.75
CA TRP A 11 4.62 1.71 4.23
C TRP A 11 3.57 1.72 5.35
N TYR A 12 2.88 2.84 5.53
CA TYR A 12 1.85 2.98 6.56
C TYR A 12 0.55 3.48 5.92
N ARG A 13 -0.55 2.84 6.31
CA ARG A 13 -1.89 3.23 5.89
C ARG A 13 -2.37 4.40 6.74
N LYS A 14 -2.68 5.52 6.10
CA LYS A 14 -3.34 6.65 6.77
C LYS A 14 -4.76 6.27 7.22
N GLU A 15 -5.08 6.55 8.49
CA GLU A 15 -6.34 6.24 9.20
C GLU A 15 -7.62 6.59 8.40
N SER A 16 -7.62 7.70 7.65
CA SER A 16 -8.85 8.28 7.08
C SER A 16 -9.11 8.02 5.58
N SER A 17 -8.38 7.12 4.92
CA SER A 17 -8.49 6.97 3.46
C SER A 17 -8.99 5.59 3.06
N LYS A 18 -10.31 5.40 3.05
CA LYS A 18 -10.93 4.40 2.17
C LYS A 18 -10.68 4.87 0.74
N ASN A 19 -9.83 4.17 0.00
CA ASN A 19 -9.47 4.58 -1.35
C ASN A 19 -10.60 4.16 -2.31
N ILE A 20 -11.61 5.04 -2.46
CA ILE A 20 -12.78 4.80 -3.32
C ILE A 20 -12.34 4.37 -4.72
N ILE A 21 -11.19 4.86 -5.21
CA ILE A 21 -10.66 4.52 -6.53
C ILE A 21 -10.35 3.03 -6.68
N ALA A 22 -9.93 2.33 -5.62
CA ALA A 22 -9.63 0.89 -5.67
C ALA A 22 -10.90 0.02 -5.56
N HIS A 23 -12.05 0.61 -5.17
CA HIS A 23 -13.26 -0.16 -4.90
C HIS A 23 -13.94 -0.64 -6.18
N ALA A 24 -14.47 -1.88 -6.20
CA ALA A 24 -15.11 -2.47 -7.37
C ALA A 24 -16.29 -1.62 -7.86
N ALA A 25 -17.14 -1.18 -6.95
CA ALA A 25 -18.33 -0.35 -7.20
C ALA A 25 -18.02 1.15 -7.48
N SER A 26 -16.76 1.56 -7.52
CA SER A 26 -16.44 2.95 -7.86
C SER A 26 -16.64 3.23 -9.35
N ALA A 27 -17.07 4.46 -9.66
CA ALA A 27 -17.38 4.91 -11.02
C ALA A 27 -16.14 5.10 -11.92
N HIS A 28 -14.93 4.79 -11.42
CA HIS A 28 -13.70 4.99 -12.17
C HIS A 28 -13.53 3.92 -13.25
N PRO A 29 -12.91 4.27 -14.40
CA PRO A 29 -12.59 3.30 -15.45
C PRO A 29 -11.70 2.17 -14.92
N THR A 30 -11.90 0.95 -15.42
CA THR A 30 -11.10 -0.23 -15.02
C THR A 30 -9.60 0.00 -15.13
N ALA A 31 -9.15 0.68 -16.19
CA ALA A 31 -7.73 1.01 -16.38
C ALA A 31 -7.16 1.85 -15.22
N VAL A 32 -7.94 2.81 -14.71
CA VAL A 32 -7.55 3.65 -13.55
C VAL A 32 -7.46 2.80 -12.29
N LYS A 33 -8.44 1.93 -12.05
CA LYS A 33 -8.43 1.01 -10.89
C LYS A 33 -7.19 0.12 -10.92
N CYS A 34 -6.90 -0.52 -12.06
CA CYS A 34 -5.70 -1.34 -12.23
C CYS A 34 -4.41 -0.55 -12.04
N ALA A 35 -4.34 0.69 -12.52
CA ALA A 35 -3.17 1.55 -12.33
C ALA A 35 -2.95 1.87 -10.85
N VAL A 36 -4.00 2.18 -10.09
CA VAL A 36 -3.92 2.42 -8.65
C VAL A 36 -3.46 1.17 -7.89
N ILE A 37 -4.01 0.00 -8.21
CA ILE A 37 -3.61 -1.28 -7.60
C ILE A 37 -2.12 -1.55 -7.86
N ARG A 38 -1.67 -1.40 -9.10
CA ARG A 38 -0.25 -1.58 -9.46
C ARG A 38 0.66 -0.59 -8.72
N ASN A 39 0.27 0.67 -8.66
CA ASN A 39 1.05 1.70 -7.96
C ASN A 39 1.12 1.44 -6.45
N MET A 40 0.04 0.94 -5.84
CA MET A 40 0.01 0.57 -4.43
C MET A 40 1.01 -0.56 -4.14
N LEU A 41 0.95 -1.65 -4.90
CA LEU A 41 1.88 -2.79 -4.72
C LEU A 41 3.33 -2.39 -4.98
N LYS A 42 3.57 -1.58 -6.02
CA LYS A 42 4.90 -1.04 -6.32
C LYS A 42 5.42 -0.18 -5.18
N THR A 43 4.61 0.73 -4.66
CA THR A 43 5.00 1.61 -3.54
C THR A 43 5.26 0.81 -2.26
N ALA A 44 4.42 -0.18 -1.95
CA ALA A 44 4.66 -1.07 -0.80
C ALA A 44 5.97 -1.86 -0.94
N THR A 45 6.38 -2.15 -2.18
CA THR A 45 7.68 -2.78 -2.48
C THR A 45 8.83 -1.77 -2.50
N ASP A 46 8.63 -0.50 -2.83
CA ASP A 46 9.76 0.42 -2.99
C ASP A 46 10.13 1.16 -1.68
N VAL A 47 9.24 1.22 -0.68
CA VAL A 47 9.35 2.12 0.48
C VAL A 47 9.98 1.48 1.74
N PHE A 48 10.41 0.22 1.69
CA PHE A 48 10.92 -0.48 2.87
C PHE A 48 12.44 -0.29 3.10
N SER A 49 12.88 -0.40 4.36
CA SER A 49 14.30 -0.38 4.73
C SER A 49 14.89 -1.75 5.09
N GLY A 50 14.10 -2.82 4.99
CA GLY A 50 14.51 -4.21 5.18
C GLY A 50 13.46 -5.22 4.71
N GLU A 51 13.84 -6.49 4.67
CA GLU A 51 13.00 -7.59 4.15
C GLU A 51 11.73 -7.82 4.99
N ILE A 52 11.81 -7.58 6.30
CA ILE A 52 10.65 -7.71 7.21
C ILE A 52 9.66 -6.58 6.91
N GLU A 53 10.15 -5.34 6.82
CA GLU A 53 9.35 -4.16 6.51
C GLU A 53 8.71 -4.25 5.13
N ARG A 54 9.39 -4.90 4.17
CA ARG A 54 8.84 -5.24 2.84
C ARG A 54 7.62 -6.15 2.97
N GLN A 55 7.76 -7.23 3.73
CA GLN A 55 6.70 -8.22 3.88
C GLN A 55 5.47 -7.63 4.59
N GLU A 56 5.69 -6.86 5.66
CA GLU A 56 4.62 -6.12 6.35
C GLU A 56 3.92 -5.12 5.43
N SER A 57 4.68 -4.38 4.61
CA SER A 57 4.12 -3.38 3.68
C SER A 57 3.26 -4.05 2.60
N LEU A 58 3.68 -5.20 2.09
CA LEU A 58 2.92 -5.99 1.12
C LEU A 58 1.64 -6.57 1.72
N GLU A 59 1.71 -7.12 2.93
CA GLU A 59 0.54 -7.64 3.65
C GLU A 59 -0.51 -6.55 3.87
N GLU A 60 -0.10 -5.35 4.30
CA GLU A 60 -0.98 -4.20 4.44
C GLU A 60 -1.63 -3.80 3.11
N ALA A 61 -0.86 -3.79 2.01
CA ALA A 61 -1.39 -3.50 0.68
C ALA A 61 -2.44 -4.54 0.25
N PHE A 62 -2.19 -5.83 0.47
CA PHE A 62 -3.17 -6.88 0.19
C PHE A 62 -4.42 -6.75 1.03
N ASN A 63 -4.29 -6.46 2.33
CA ASN A 63 -5.42 -6.22 3.22
C ASN A 63 -6.28 -5.05 2.72
N ILE A 64 -5.67 -3.96 2.23
CA ILE A 64 -6.40 -2.83 1.65
C ILE A 64 -7.13 -3.26 0.38
N LEU A 65 -6.49 -4.01 -0.51
CA LEU A 65 -7.12 -4.50 -1.74
C LEU A 65 -8.32 -5.42 -1.45
N HIS A 66 -8.16 -6.36 -0.51
CA HIS A 66 -9.21 -7.31 -0.14
C HIS A 66 -10.41 -6.61 0.54
N ASN A 67 -10.14 -5.68 1.46
CA ASN A 67 -11.20 -4.94 2.15
C ASN A 67 -11.89 -3.87 1.28
N ASN A 68 -11.32 -3.56 0.10
CA ASN A 68 -11.92 -2.65 -0.87
C ASN A 68 -12.59 -3.39 -2.05
N GLY A 69 -12.47 -4.72 -2.14
CA GLY A 69 -13.06 -5.54 -3.21
C GLY A 69 -14.58 -5.53 -3.22
#